data_AF-A0A1B1ZNU5-F1
#
_entry.id   AF-A0A1B1ZNU5-F1
#
_cell.length_a   1.000
_cell.length_b   1.000
_cell.length_c   1.000
_cell.angle_alpha   90.00
_cell.angle_beta   90.00
_cell.angle_gamma   90.00
#
_symmetry.space_group_name_H-M   'P 1'
#
loop_
_entity.id
_entity.type
_entity.pdbx_description
1 polymer ?
#
loop_
_entity_poly.entity_id
_entity_poly.type
_entity_poly.pdbx_seq_one_letter_code
_entity_poly.pdbx_strand_id
1 'polypeptide(L)'
;MASEIKVTFAAIEQAAADIDGSRARMLAQLDDLKQSLAPVVGTWTGDAAARYTDAQRRWDTSAAELTETLQKIKMLVGQAGEGYRAVEMNNARRFSA
;
A
#
# COMPACT_ATOMS: atom_id res chain seq x y z
N MET A 1 12.72 17.02 17.90
CA MET A 1 12.77 15.60 18.33
C MET A 1 11.38 14.99 18.54
N ALA A 2 10.75 15.06 19.73
CA ALA A 2 9.46 14.38 19.98
C ALA A 2 8.30 14.79 19.04
N SER A 3 8.08 16.10 18.85
CA SER A 3 7.05 16.62 17.95
C SER A 3 7.32 16.33 16.48
N GLU A 4 8.60 16.31 16.09
CA GLU A 4 9.04 16.02 14.72
C GLU A 4 8.76 14.56 14.35
N ILE A 5 9.01 13.62 15.28
CA ILE A 5 8.66 12.21 15.12
C ILE A 5 7.14 12.02 14.98
N LYS A 6 6.32 12.74 15.76
CA LYS A 6 4.84 12.70 15.64
C LYS A 6 4.36 13.19 14.27
N VAL A 7 4.95 14.26 13.75
CA VAL A 7 4.63 14.79 12.41
C VAL A 7 5.01 13.77 11.33
N THR A 8 6.19 13.16 11.44
CA THR A 8 6.61 12.10 10.52
C THR A 8 5.68 10.89 10.56
N PHE A 9 5.21 10.50 11.75
CA PHE A 9 4.26 9.39 11.90
C PHE A 9 2.94 9.68 11.18
N ALA A 10 2.34 10.85 11.43
CA ALA A 10 1.10 11.27 10.76
C ALA A 10 1.27 11.35 9.23
N ALA A 11 2.41 11.83 8.75
CA ALA A 11 2.71 11.89 7.32
C ALA A 11 2.79 10.48 6.69
N ILE A 12 3.37 9.50 7.40
CA ILE A 12 3.44 8.12 6.89
C ILE A 12 2.07 7.44 6.91
N GLU A 13 1.26 7.66 7.95
CA GLU A 13 -0.12 7.14 7.99
C GLU A 13 -0.95 7.69 6.82
N GLN A 14 -0.84 8.98 6.53
CA GLN A 14 -1.52 9.59 5.39
C GLN A 14 -1.01 9.00 4.06
N ALA A 15 0.30 8.87 3.89
CA ALA A 15 0.86 8.28 2.68
C ALA A 15 0.39 6.83 2.48
N ALA A 16 0.29 6.04 3.55
CA ALA A 16 -0.25 4.69 3.47
C ALA A 16 -1.72 4.67 3.02
N ALA A 17 -2.55 5.55 3.59
CA ALA A 17 -3.95 5.69 3.20
C ALA A 17 -4.11 6.13 1.73
N ASP A 18 -3.28 7.06 1.26
CA ASP A 18 -3.29 7.54 -0.13
C ASP A 18 -2.92 6.43 -1.13
N ILE A 19 -1.93 5.61 -0.78
CA ILE A 19 -1.53 4.46 -1.60
C ILE A 19 -2.62 3.38 -1.59
N ASP A 20 -3.24 3.07 -0.45
CA ASP A 20 -4.36 2.13 -0.38
C ASP A 20 -5.55 2.62 -1.23
N GLY A 21 -5.88 3.91 -1.17
CA GLY A 21 -6.90 4.52 -2.03
C GLY A 21 -6.53 4.48 -3.52
N SER A 22 -5.24 4.65 -3.85
CA SER A 22 -4.75 4.53 -5.23
C SER A 22 -4.80 3.08 -5.72
N ARG A 23 -4.45 2.12 -4.88
CA ARG A 23 -4.57 0.68 -5.13
C ARG A 23 -6.02 0.29 -5.41
N ALA A 24 -6.95 0.71 -4.55
CA ALA A 24 -8.37 0.41 -4.72
C ALA A 24 -8.91 0.95 -6.06
N ARG A 25 -8.53 2.18 -6.43
CA ARG A 25 -8.88 2.77 -7.73
C ARG A 25 -8.30 1.99 -8.91
N MET A 26 -7.04 1.58 -8.84
CA MET A 26 -6.42 0.76 -9.87
C MET A 26 -7.13 -0.58 -10.05
N LEU A 27 -7.48 -1.26 -8.95
CA LEU A 27 -8.21 -2.54 -9.00
C LEU A 27 -9.62 -2.38 -9.57
N ALA A 28 -10.32 -1.29 -9.25
CA ALA A 28 -11.64 -1.00 -9.81
C ALA A 28 -11.57 -0.74 -11.32
N GLN A 29 -10.65 0.12 -11.78
CA GLN A 29 -10.44 0.39 -13.20
C GLN A 29 -10.08 -0.88 -13.99
N LEU A 30 -9.33 -1.77 -13.34
CA LEU A 30 -8.98 -3.05 -13.91
C LEU A 30 -10.18 -3.99 -14.05
N ASP A 31 -11.03 -4.06 -13.03
CA ASP A 31 -12.23 -4.87 -13.09
C ASP A 31 -13.18 -4.35 -14.17
N ASP A 32 -13.37 -3.03 -14.25
CA ASP A 32 -14.14 -2.37 -15.32
C ASP A 32 -13.58 -2.72 -16.70
N LEU A 33 -12.25 -2.67 -16.86
CA LEU A 33 -11.58 -3.06 -18.09
C LEU A 33 -11.85 -4.53 -18.43
N LYS A 34 -11.68 -5.45 -17.47
CA LYS A 34 -11.94 -6.89 -17.66
C LYS A 34 -13.39 -7.15 -18.08
N GLN A 35 -14.35 -6.49 -17.44
CA GLN A 35 -15.77 -6.57 -17.80
C GLN A 35 -16.03 -6.06 -19.22
N SER A 36 -15.43 -4.93 -19.60
CA SER A 36 -15.57 -4.38 -20.95
C SER A 36 -14.97 -5.27 -22.04
N LEU A 37 -13.89 -5.99 -21.71
CA LEU A 37 -13.19 -6.87 -22.62
C LEU A 37 -13.80 -8.28 -22.68
N ALA A 38 -14.55 -8.72 -21.67
CA ALA A 38 -15.14 -10.05 -21.60
C ALA A 38 -15.88 -10.51 -22.88
N PRO A 39 -16.67 -9.67 -23.58
CA PRO A 39 -17.38 -10.08 -24.80
C PRO A 39 -16.45 -10.38 -25.98
N VAL A 40 -15.28 -9.73 -26.03
CA VAL A 40 -14.34 -9.82 -27.16
C VAL A 40 -13.16 -10.73 -26.85
N VAL A 41 -12.84 -10.98 -25.59
CA VAL A 41 -11.77 -11.90 -25.16
C VAL A 41 -11.97 -13.31 -25.73
N GLY A 42 -13.22 -13.80 -25.83
CA GLY A 42 -13.52 -15.08 -26.47
C GLY A 42 -13.23 -15.13 -27.98
N THR A 43 -13.06 -13.97 -28.62
CA THR A 43 -12.73 -13.86 -30.06
C THR A 43 -11.23 -13.67 -30.31
N TRP A 44 -10.46 -13.36 -29.27
CA TRP A 44 -9.02 -13.16 -29.37
C TRP A 44 -8.31 -14.51 -29.45
N THR A 45 -7.61 -14.74 -30.56
CA THR A 45 -6.80 -15.95 -30.78
C THR A 45 -5.32 -15.58 -30.94
N GLY A 46 -4.44 -16.54 -30.64
CA GLY A 46 -2.98 -16.37 -30.79
C GLY A 46 -2.40 -15.26 -29.91
N ASP A 47 -1.65 -14.33 -30.53
CA ASP A 47 -0.87 -13.28 -29.85
C ASP A 47 -1.70 -12.32 -29.00
N ALA A 48 -2.94 -12.03 -29.38
CA ALA A 48 -3.81 -11.12 -28.64
C ALA A 48 -4.18 -11.68 -27.26
N ALA A 49 -4.53 -12.97 -27.20
CA ALA A 49 -4.84 -13.66 -25.94
C ALA A 49 -3.60 -13.76 -25.03
N ALA A 50 -2.43 -14.01 -25.61
CA ALA A 50 -1.16 -14.05 -24.87
C ALA A 50 -0.82 -12.69 -24.25
N ARG A 51 -0.92 -11.60 -25.02
CA ARG A 51 -0.68 -10.23 -24.53
C ARG A 51 -1.64 -9.81 -23.44
N TYR A 52 -2.92 -10.15 -23.58
CA TYR A 52 -3.91 -9.88 -22.55
C TYR A 52 -3.57 -10.60 -21.25
N THR A 53 -3.22 -11.90 -21.32
CA THR A 53 -2.86 -12.69 -20.13
C THR A 53 -1.60 -12.16 -19.45
N ASP A 54 -0.62 -11.70 -20.24
CA ASP A 54 0.60 -11.09 -19.70
C ASP A 54 0.34 -9.74 -19.01
N ALA A 55 -0.45 -8.88 -19.65
CA ALA A 55 -0.95 -7.66 -19.03
C ALA A 55 -1.68 -8.01 -17.73
N GLN A 56 -2.47 -9.10 -17.76
CA GLN A 56 -3.20 -9.60 -16.60
C GLN A 56 -2.31 -9.88 -15.41
N ARG A 57 -1.29 -10.71 -15.66
CA ARG A 57 -0.33 -11.06 -14.64
C ARG A 57 0.41 -9.84 -14.12
N ARG A 58 0.81 -8.92 -15.01
CA ARG A 58 1.62 -7.75 -14.64
C ARG A 58 0.89 -6.82 -13.69
N TRP A 59 -0.38 -6.51 -13.94
CA TRP A 59 -1.14 -5.66 -13.03
C TRP A 59 -1.46 -6.37 -11.70
N ASP A 60 -1.71 -7.68 -11.72
CA ASP A 60 -2.04 -8.45 -10.51
C ASP A 60 -0.78 -8.51 -9.61
N THR A 61 0.40 -8.71 -10.19
CA THR A 61 1.69 -8.63 -9.50
C THR A 61 1.97 -7.24 -8.93
N SER A 62 1.83 -6.17 -9.72
CA SER A 62 2.09 -4.81 -9.24
C SER A 62 1.14 -4.41 -8.08
N ALA A 63 -0.11 -4.85 -8.11
CA ALA A 63 -1.05 -4.64 -7.02
C ALA A 63 -0.62 -5.40 -5.74
N ALA A 64 -0.11 -6.63 -5.88
CA ALA A 64 0.40 -7.42 -4.77
C ALA A 64 1.65 -6.77 -4.14
N GLU A 65 2.63 -6.37 -4.95
CA GLU A 65 3.87 -5.71 -4.50
C GLU A 65 3.60 -4.40 -3.76
N LEU A 66 2.63 -3.61 -4.26
CA LEU A 66 2.22 -2.39 -3.59
C LEU A 66 1.63 -2.68 -2.21
N THR A 67 0.78 -3.70 -2.12
CA THR A 67 0.17 -4.14 -0.85
C THR A 67 1.23 -4.59 0.15
N GLU A 68 2.20 -5.38 -0.30
CA GLU A 68 3.28 -5.88 0.56
C GLU A 68 4.15 -4.72 1.07
N THR A 69 4.48 -3.77 0.19
CA THR A 69 5.26 -2.59 0.55
C THR A 69 4.54 -1.75 1.61
N LEU A 70 3.23 -1.56 1.48
CA LEU A 70 2.43 -0.87 2.48
C LEU A 70 2.38 -1.58 3.83
N GLN A 71 2.22 -2.90 3.83
CA GLN A 71 2.25 -3.67 5.07
C GLN A 71 3.61 -3.54 5.78
N LYS A 72 4.72 -3.56 5.03
CA LYS A 72 6.07 -3.32 5.56
C LYS A 72 6.18 -1.93 6.17
N ILE A 73 5.73 -0.88 5.48
CA ILE A 73 5.73 0.49 5.98
C ILE A 73 4.93 0.58 7.29
N LYS A 74 3.70 0.04 7.30
CA LYS A 74 2.83 0.04 8.48
C LYS A 74 3.48 -0.64 9.69
N MET A 75 4.16 -1.78 9.49
CA MET A 75 4.89 -2.46 10.56
C MET A 75 6.02 -1.59 11.11
N LEU A 76 6.87 -1.03 10.24
CA LEU A 76 7.99 -0.19 10.66
C LEU A 76 7.53 1.06 11.44
N VAL A 77 6.42 1.65 10.98
CA VAL A 77 5.79 2.82 11.62
C VAL A 77 5.24 2.45 13.01
N GLY A 78 4.55 1.32 13.13
CA GLY A 78 4.06 0.81 14.41
C GLY A 78 5.20 0.57 15.41
N GLN A 79 6.27 -0.09 14.97
CA GLN A 79 7.47 -0.34 15.78
C GLN A 79 8.13 0.97 16.25
N ALA A 80 8.22 1.98 15.38
CA ALA A 80 8.74 3.30 15.74
C ALA A 80 7.87 4.00 16.79
N GLY A 81 6.53 3.88 16.69
CA GLY A 81 5.59 4.45 17.66
C GLY A 81 5.64 3.79 19.05
N GLU A 82 5.90 2.48 19.12
CA GLU A 82 6.12 1.77 20.38
C GLU A 82 7.44 2.18 21.04
N GLY A 83 8.52 2.25 20.25
CA GLY A 83 9.82 2.74 20.72
C GLY A 83 9.74 4.16 21.26
N TYR A 84 9.01 5.05 20.59
CA TYR A 84 8.78 6.42 21.04
C TYR A 84 8.06 6.49 22.41
N ARG A 85 6.96 5.75 22.58
CA ARG A 85 6.22 5.71 23.86
C ARG A 85 7.09 5.21 25.01
N ALA A 86 7.92 4.20 24.76
CA ALA A 86 8.85 3.68 25.77
C ALA A 86 9.91 4.72 26.17
N VAL A 87 10.46 5.47 25.20
CA VAL A 87 11.44 6.54 25.46
C VAL A 87 10.80 7.70 26.23
N GLU A 88 9.61 8.13 25.85
CA GLU A 88 8.88 9.19 26.56
C GLU A 88 8.54 8.79 28.00
N MET A 89 8.05 7.56 28.22
CA MET A 89 7.78 7.07 29.58
C MET A 89 9.05 7.04 30.44
N ASN A 90 10.19 6.62 29.87
CA ASN A 90 11.46 6.62 30.59
C ASN A 90 11.98 8.04 30.87
N ASN A 91 11.86 8.95 29.92
CA ASN A 91 12.24 10.35 30.13
C ASN A 91 11.32 11.01 31.17
N ALA A 92 10.01 10.85 31.06
CA ALA A 92 9.05 11.37 32.04
C ALA A 92 9.36 10.88 33.46
N ARG A 93 9.66 9.58 33.62
CA ARG A 93 10.08 9.01 34.91
C ARG A 93 11.38 9.62 35.46
N ARG A 94 12.34 9.95 34.58
CA ARG A 94 13.61 10.57 34.96
C ARG A 94 13.47 12.05 35.34
N PHE A 95 12.51 12.76 34.77
CA PHE A 95 12.22 14.17 35.11
C PHE A 95 11.22 14.33 36.28
N SER A 96 10.54 13.25 36.68
CA SER A 96 9.64 13.22 37.83
C SER A 96 10.30 12.71 39.13
N ALA A 97 11.61 12.47 39.13
CA ALA A 97 12.44 12.09 40.27
C ALA A 97 13.46 13.20 40.56
#